data_AF-A0AAU6DZ41-F1
#
_entry.id   AF-A0AAU6DZ41-F1
#
_cell.length_a   1.000
_cell.length_b   1.000
_cell.length_c   1.000
_cell.angle_alpha   90.00
_cell.angle_beta   90.00
_cell.angle_gamma   90.00
#
_symmetry.space_group_name_H-M   'P 1'
#
loop_
_entity.id
_entity.type
_entity.pdbx_description
1 polymer ?
#
loop_
_entity_poly.entity_id
_entity_poly.type
_entity_poly.pdbx_seq_one_letter_code
_entity_poly.pdbx_strand_id
1 'polypeptide(L)'
;MALRAAHDSRHGWYGAHCVSWVAHYDALRRAAGVVFTPEQSRRFDLWATVVRSCGWWWPHEDVCVISERPVAVHTEVSGDDGQVRLHCADGPALRYADGWDVHAWHGTRVPSWVVTDPSVRRIEREANVEVRRCAIEHIGWASYIDQAGLRLVASAPDPGNPGSELRLYDLRKETRVLMVVNGSVERDGRRRRYGLTVPGFLEDPIAAAGWTYGLSAEQYSLLLRRT
;
A
#
# COMPACT_ATOMS: atom_id res chain seq x y z
N MET A 1 4.05 37.19 -5.57
CA MET A 1 5.00 36.87 -4.49
C MET A 1 5.73 35.62 -4.94
N ALA A 2 7.01 35.72 -5.30
CA ALA A 2 7.81 34.54 -5.63
C ALA A 2 7.87 33.65 -4.40
N LEU A 3 7.57 32.36 -4.54
CA LEU A 3 7.72 31.38 -3.46
C LEU A 3 9.21 31.34 -3.09
N ARG A 4 9.56 31.77 -1.87
CA ARG A 4 10.96 31.87 -1.43
C ARG A 4 11.49 30.57 -0.83
N ALA A 5 10.60 29.71 -0.31
CA ALA A 5 10.98 28.41 0.25
C ALA A 5 9.81 27.42 0.32
N ALA A 6 10.14 26.15 0.56
CA ALA A 6 9.22 25.05 0.78
C ALA A 6 8.24 25.21 1.98
N HIS A 7 8.30 26.32 2.72
CA HIS A 7 7.51 26.53 3.92
C HIS A 7 6.64 27.80 3.84
N ASP A 8 6.74 28.58 2.76
CA ASP A 8 6.02 29.85 2.60
C ASP A 8 4.59 29.71 2.06
N SER A 9 4.17 28.50 1.66
CA SER A 9 2.82 28.24 1.19
C SER A 9 1.91 27.83 2.35
N ARG A 10 0.89 28.64 2.67
CA ARG A 10 -0.19 28.27 3.62
C ARG A 10 -0.98 27.01 3.20
N HIS A 11 -0.85 26.61 1.94
CA HIS A 11 -1.28 25.32 1.41
C HIS A 11 -0.04 24.44 1.26
N GLY A 12 -0.04 23.23 1.81
CA GLY A 12 1.09 22.31 1.63
C GLY A 12 1.42 22.12 0.14
N TRP A 13 2.69 21.89 -0.20
CA TRP A 13 3.17 21.74 -1.59
C TRP A 13 2.35 20.77 -2.44
N TYR A 14 1.77 19.76 -1.79
CA TYR A 14 0.81 18.85 -2.41
C TYR A 14 -0.34 19.56 -3.13
N GLY A 15 -0.89 20.62 -2.52
CA GLY A 15 -1.95 21.43 -3.12
C GLY A 15 -1.45 22.36 -4.24
N ALA A 16 -0.24 22.89 -4.12
CA ALA A 16 0.35 23.81 -5.11
C ALA A 16 0.83 23.10 -6.40
N HIS A 17 1.23 21.84 -6.31
CA HIS A 17 1.64 21.02 -7.47
C HIS A 17 0.49 20.25 -8.13
N CYS A 18 -0.71 20.31 -7.58
CA CYS A 18 -1.81 19.55 -8.13
C CYS A 18 -2.19 20.12 -9.50
N VAL A 19 -1.85 19.37 -10.56
CA VAL A 19 -2.10 19.71 -11.96
C VAL A 19 -3.57 20.04 -12.22
N SER A 20 -4.49 19.48 -11.42
CA SER A 20 -5.92 19.75 -11.51
C SER A 20 -6.28 21.22 -11.36
N TRP A 21 -5.55 22.00 -10.54
CA TRP A 21 -5.79 23.44 -10.41
C TRP A 21 -5.47 24.19 -11.70
N VAL A 22 -4.32 23.90 -12.30
CA VAL A 22 -3.93 24.51 -13.57
C VAL A 22 -4.89 24.10 -14.69
N ALA A 23 -5.29 22.82 -14.73
CA ALA A 23 -6.29 22.34 -15.68
C ALA A 23 -7.66 23.03 -15.50
N HIS A 24 -8.09 23.24 -14.25
CA HIS A 24 -9.33 23.96 -13.94
C HIS A 24 -9.31 25.40 -14.46
N TYR A 25 -8.24 26.16 -14.19
CA TYR A 25 -8.12 27.53 -14.71
C TYR A 25 -7.94 27.59 -16.23
N ASP A 26 -7.28 26.61 -16.85
CA ASP A 26 -7.21 26.48 -18.31
C ASP A 26 -8.62 26.29 -18.90
N ALA A 27 -9.44 25.44 -18.28
CA ALA A 27 -10.82 25.22 -18.68
C ALA A 27 -11.69 26.48 -18.53
N LEU A 28 -11.55 27.23 -17.43
CA LEU A 28 -12.28 28.50 -17.26
C LEU A 28 -11.91 29.52 -18.35
N ARG A 29 -10.62 29.64 -18.66
CA ARG A 29 -10.12 30.55 -19.68
C ARG A 29 -10.55 30.15 -21.09
N ARG A 30 -10.48 28.86 -21.44
CA ARG A 30 -10.71 28.36 -22.81
C ARG A 30 -12.16 27.99 -23.10
N ALA A 31 -12.83 27.36 -22.15
CA ALA A 31 -14.18 26.81 -22.34
C ALA A 31 -15.27 27.72 -21.77
N ALA A 32 -15.04 28.36 -20.62
CA ALA A 32 -16.03 29.25 -20.00
C ALA A 32 -15.87 30.73 -20.41
N GLY A 33 -14.85 31.07 -21.21
CA GLY A 33 -14.63 32.42 -21.74
C GLY A 33 -14.26 33.46 -20.69
N VAL A 34 -13.79 33.04 -19.51
CA VAL A 34 -13.39 33.98 -18.45
C VAL A 34 -12.15 34.76 -18.90
N VAL A 35 -12.28 36.09 -18.98
CA VAL A 35 -11.19 36.98 -19.39
C VAL A 35 -10.26 37.25 -18.20
N PHE A 36 -8.99 36.89 -18.36
CA PHE A 36 -7.94 37.17 -17.37
C PHE A 36 -7.27 38.51 -17.68
N THR A 37 -6.86 39.23 -16.64
CA THR A 37 -5.98 40.40 -16.81
C THR A 37 -4.63 39.97 -17.42
N PRO A 38 -3.86 40.90 -18.02
CA PRO A 38 -2.54 40.58 -18.58
C PRO A 38 -1.60 39.90 -17.57
N GLU A 39 -1.59 40.39 -16.31
CA GLU A 39 -0.75 39.80 -15.25
C GLU A 39 -1.25 38.41 -14.80
N GLN A 40 -2.56 38.19 -14.74
CA GLN A 40 -3.11 36.85 -14.47
C GLN A 40 -2.75 35.86 -15.58
N SER A 41 -2.87 36.28 -16.84
CA SER A 41 -2.49 35.45 -18.00
C SER A 41 -1.01 35.09 -17.94
N ARG A 42 -0.14 36.07 -17.71
CA ARG A 42 1.30 35.85 -17.57
C ARG A 42 1.63 34.85 -16.46
N ARG A 43 1.05 35.01 -15.27
CA ARG A 43 1.28 34.07 -14.15
C ARG A 43 0.79 32.67 -14.47
N PHE A 44 -0.41 32.57 -15.03
CA PHE A 44 -0.98 31.28 -15.42
C PHE A 44 -0.10 30.58 -16.45
N ASP A 45 0.37 31.29 -17.48
CA ASP A 45 1.21 30.72 -18.53
C ASP A 45 2.54 30.18 -17.97
N LEU A 46 3.14 30.85 -16.98
CA LEU A 46 4.32 30.34 -16.26
C LEU A 46 4.03 29.02 -15.54
N TRP A 47 2.97 28.95 -14.73
CA TRP A 47 2.57 27.72 -14.05
C TRP A 47 2.23 26.59 -15.02
N ALA A 48 1.49 26.92 -16.08
CA ALA A 48 1.09 25.96 -17.10
C ALA A 48 2.30 25.44 -17.91
N THR A 49 3.35 26.25 -18.07
CA THR A 49 4.61 25.83 -18.70
C THR A 49 5.29 24.77 -17.84
N VAL A 50 5.52 25.05 -16.55
CA VAL A 50 6.16 24.10 -15.63
C VAL A 50 5.37 22.78 -15.55
N VAL A 51 4.06 22.87 -15.38
CA VAL A 51 3.15 21.70 -15.30
C VAL A 51 3.09 20.90 -16.59
N ARG A 52 3.41 21.46 -17.76
CA ARG A 52 3.53 20.73 -19.04
C ARG A 52 4.94 20.21 -19.31
N SER A 53 5.96 20.82 -18.71
CA SER A 53 7.35 20.46 -18.92
C SER A 53 7.81 19.30 -18.03
N CYS A 54 7.48 19.29 -16.73
CA CYS A 54 8.03 18.31 -15.79
C CYS A 54 6.98 17.68 -14.86
N GLY A 55 7.39 16.67 -14.09
CA GLY A 55 6.62 16.12 -12.98
C GLY A 55 6.67 17.04 -11.76
N TRP A 56 7.05 16.48 -10.61
CA TRP A 56 7.24 17.27 -9.40
C TRP A 56 8.46 18.18 -9.52
N TRP A 57 8.38 19.36 -8.93
CA TRP A 57 9.48 20.32 -8.86
C TRP A 57 9.47 21.01 -7.50
N TRP A 58 10.62 21.45 -7.00
CA TRP A 58 10.73 22.14 -5.72
C TRP A 58 11.69 23.30 -5.88
N PRO A 59 11.17 24.54 -5.95
CA PRO A 59 12.02 25.72 -6.01
C PRO A 59 12.55 26.05 -4.62
N HIS A 60 13.82 26.40 -4.57
CA HIS A 60 14.49 27.08 -3.47
C HIS A 60 15.05 28.42 -4.01
N GLU A 61 15.62 29.23 -3.12
CA GLU A 61 16.21 30.52 -3.50
C GLU A 61 17.27 30.40 -4.61
N ASP A 62 18.20 29.44 -4.48
CA ASP A 62 19.32 29.28 -5.42
C ASP A 62 19.27 27.98 -6.25
N VAL A 63 18.42 27.02 -5.87
CA VAL A 63 18.34 25.71 -6.53
C VAL A 63 16.90 25.33 -6.79
N CYS A 64 16.63 24.71 -7.93
CA CYS A 64 15.34 24.12 -8.23
C CYS A 64 15.53 22.63 -8.50
N VAL A 65 14.90 21.77 -7.71
CA VAL A 65 14.86 20.33 -7.98
C VAL A 65 13.71 20.07 -8.92
N ILE A 66 13.95 19.37 -10.02
CA ILE A 66 12.93 19.02 -11.01
C ILE A 66 13.01 17.52 -11.25
N SER A 67 11.85 16.87 -11.30
CA SER A 67 11.71 15.47 -11.68
C SER A 67 11.02 15.36 -13.03
N GLU A 68 11.49 14.46 -13.88
CA GLU A 68 10.76 14.05 -15.08
C GLU A 68 9.41 13.42 -14.72
N ARG A 69 8.53 13.21 -15.71
CA ARG A 69 7.33 12.41 -15.46
C ARG A 69 7.68 10.93 -15.44
N PRO A 70 7.05 10.13 -14.56
CA PRO A 70 7.10 8.69 -14.71
C PRO A 70 6.52 8.31 -16.09
N VAL A 71 7.18 7.39 -16.77
CA VAL A 71 6.73 6.82 -18.04
C VAL A 71 5.70 5.70 -17.83
N ALA A 72 5.62 5.16 -16.60
CA ALA A 72 4.55 4.25 -16.19
C ALA A 72 4.18 4.47 -14.73
N VAL A 73 2.88 4.44 -14.44
CA VAL A 73 2.31 4.45 -13.09
C VAL A 73 1.24 3.35 -13.06
N HIS A 74 1.42 2.37 -12.18
CA HIS A 74 0.47 1.30 -11.95
C HIS A 74 -0.13 1.43 -10.55
N THR A 75 -1.45 1.36 -10.49
CA THR A 75 -2.22 1.53 -9.27
C THR A 75 -3.30 0.47 -9.18
N GLU A 76 -3.83 0.32 -7.96
CA GLU A 76 -5.07 -0.39 -7.73
C GLU A 76 -6.03 0.49 -6.91
N VAL A 77 -7.32 0.15 -6.98
CA VAL A 77 -8.33 0.74 -6.12
C VAL A 77 -8.29 0.08 -4.75
N SER A 78 -8.34 0.89 -3.70
CA SER A 78 -8.31 0.49 -2.31
C SER A 78 -9.49 1.13 -1.57
N GLY A 79 -10.13 0.35 -0.70
CA GLY A 79 -11.31 0.78 0.05
C GLY A 79 -12.54 1.00 -0.83
N ASP A 80 -13.62 1.43 -0.19
CA ASP A 80 -14.92 1.63 -0.85
C ASP A 80 -15.08 3.02 -1.49
N ASP A 81 -14.31 4.00 -1.01
CA ASP A 81 -14.32 5.38 -1.50
C ASP A 81 -13.55 5.59 -2.82
N GLY A 82 -13.09 4.51 -3.45
CA GLY A 82 -12.34 4.59 -4.71
C GLY A 82 -10.94 5.18 -4.58
N GLN A 83 -10.34 5.13 -3.38
CA GLN A 83 -8.95 5.57 -3.19
C GLN A 83 -8.01 4.75 -4.07
N VAL A 84 -6.95 5.36 -4.57
CA VAL A 84 -5.95 4.66 -5.39
C VAL A 84 -4.63 4.58 -4.63
N ARG A 85 -3.93 3.45 -4.76
CA ARG A 85 -2.58 3.25 -4.22
C ARG A 85 -1.68 2.59 -5.25
N LEU A 86 -0.37 2.82 -5.12
CA LEU A 86 0.62 2.21 -5.99
C LEU A 86 0.62 0.69 -5.82
N HIS A 87 0.50 -0.04 -6.93
CA HIS A 87 0.58 -1.49 -6.94
C HIS A 87 0.88 -2.00 -8.35
N CYS A 88 1.79 -2.97 -8.45
CA CYS A 88 1.95 -3.79 -9.64
C CYS A 88 2.48 -5.17 -9.20
N ALA A 89 1.80 -6.24 -9.61
CA ALA A 89 2.19 -7.59 -9.25
C ALA A 89 3.26 -8.19 -10.17
N ASP A 90 3.46 -7.61 -11.36
CA ASP A 90 4.32 -8.18 -12.41
C ASP A 90 5.51 -7.25 -12.76
N GLY A 91 5.71 -6.15 -12.02
CA GLY A 91 6.75 -5.17 -12.30
C GLY A 91 6.77 -3.98 -11.34
N PRO A 92 7.50 -2.89 -11.64
CA PRO A 92 7.46 -1.71 -10.81
C PRO A 92 6.10 -1.02 -10.90
N ALA A 93 5.64 -0.48 -9.77
CA ALA A 93 4.46 0.37 -9.73
C ALA A 93 4.73 1.78 -10.31
N LEU A 94 5.99 2.20 -10.37
CA LEU A 94 6.40 3.49 -10.91
C LEU A 94 7.70 3.32 -11.69
N ARG A 95 7.76 3.81 -12.92
CA ARG A 95 8.97 3.78 -13.75
C ARG A 95 9.26 5.16 -14.33
N TYR A 96 10.51 5.59 -14.27
CA TYR A 96 11.01 6.80 -14.91
C TYR A 96 11.81 6.47 -16.17
N ALA A 97 11.93 7.45 -17.06
CA ALA A 97 12.60 7.28 -18.35
C ALA A 97 14.10 6.95 -18.23
N ASP A 98 14.72 7.32 -17.11
CA ASP A 98 16.12 7.03 -16.78
C ASP A 98 16.34 5.61 -16.21
N GLY A 99 15.26 4.81 -16.08
CA GLY A 99 15.30 3.47 -15.52
C GLY A 99 15.15 3.41 -14.00
N TRP A 100 14.90 4.54 -13.33
CA TRP A 100 14.57 4.51 -11.90
C TRP A 100 13.17 3.93 -11.66
N ASP A 101 13.11 2.89 -10.84
CA ASP A 101 11.91 2.10 -10.60
C ASP A 101 11.51 2.10 -9.11
N VAL A 102 10.20 2.16 -8.84
CA VAL A 102 9.62 1.88 -7.53
C VAL A 102 8.72 0.67 -7.63
N HIS A 103 8.98 -0.32 -6.79
CA HIS A 103 8.11 -1.47 -6.61
C HIS A 103 7.19 -1.22 -5.42
N ALA A 104 5.91 -1.53 -5.58
CA ALA A 104 4.93 -1.38 -4.53
C ALA A 104 3.94 -2.55 -4.52
N TRP A 105 3.68 -3.08 -3.33
CA TRP A 105 2.71 -4.13 -3.08
C TRP A 105 1.60 -3.57 -2.22
N HIS A 106 0.38 -3.45 -2.78
CA HIS A 106 -0.77 -2.89 -2.08
C HIS A 106 -0.50 -1.55 -1.36
N GLY A 107 0.21 -0.63 -2.03
CA GLY A 107 0.61 0.67 -1.49
C GLY A 107 1.90 0.66 -0.64
N THR A 108 2.41 -0.50 -0.26
CA THR A 108 3.66 -0.63 0.50
C THR A 108 4.84 -0.62 -0.46
N ARG A 109 5.79 0.32 -0.31
CA ARG A 109 7.04 0.30 -1.09
C ARG A 109 7.88 -0.89 -0.66
N VAL A 110 8.29 -1.71 -1.63
CA VAL A 110 9.06 -2.93 -1.41
C VAL A 110 10.31 -2.98 -2.29
N PRO A 111 11.34 -3.75 -1.93
CA PRO A 111 12.40 -4.10 -2.86
C PRO A 111 11.85 -4.86 -4.08
N SER A 112 12.52 -4.74 -5.23
CA SER A 112 12.07 -5.37 -6.48
C SER A 112 11.88 -6.89 -6.37
N TRP A 113 12.73 -7.56 -5.58
CA TRP A 113 12.67 -9.01 -5.40
C TRP A 113 11.33 -9.51 -4.87
N VAL A 114 10.58 -8.69 -4.12
CA VAL A 114 9.25 -9.05 -3.63
C VAL A 114 8.27 -9.29 -4.78
N VAL A 115 8.47 -8.59 -5.90
CA VAL A 115 7.61 -8.66 -7.08
C VAL A 115 8.20 -9.58 -8.14
N THR A 116 9.52 -9.52 -8.37
CA THR A 116 10.13 -10.18 -9.53
C THR A 116 10.65 -11.59 -9.25
N ASP A 117 11.06 -11.89 -8.01
CA ASP A 117 11.64 -13.19 -7.63
C ASP A 117 11.49 -13.44 -6.10
N PRO A 118 10.25 -13.54 -5.59
CA PRO A 118 10.04 -13.78 -4.19
C PRO A 118 10.31 -15.25 -3.86
N SER A 119 11.09 -15.49 -2.80
CA SER A 119 11.42 -16.85 -2.33
C SER A 119 11.54 -16.88 -0.81
N VAL A 120 11.32 -18.07 -0.23
CA VAL A 120 11.46 -18.31 1.23
C VAL A 120 12.82 -17.83 1.74
N ARG A 121 13.90 -18.16 1.04
CA ARG A 121 15.26 -17.75 1.41
C ARG A 121 15.44 -16.23 1.48
N ARG A 122 14.82 -15.46 0.58
CA ARG A 122 14.88 -13.99 0.61
C ARG A 122 14.00 -13.44 1.75
N ILE A 123 12.83 -14.02 1.96
CA ILE A 123 11.92 -13.68 3.07
C ILE A 123 12.62 -13.86 4.43
N GLU A 124 13.31 -14.97 4.65
CA GLU A 124 14.01 -15.24 5.92
C GLU A 124 15.14 -14.23 6.23
N ARG A 125 15.78 -13.70 5.18
CA ARG A 125 16.89 -12.73 5.30
C ARG A 125 16.42 -11.29 5.42
N GLU A 126 15.18 -11.01 5.01
CA GLU A 126 14.61 -9.67 5.07
C GLU A 126 14.31 -9.30 6.53
N ALA A 127 14.82 -8.16 6.99
CA ALA A 127 14.65 -7.71 8.36
C ALA A 127 13.27 -7.06 8.56
N ASN A 128 12.78 -6.33 7.56
CA ASN A 128 11.53 -5.59 7.65
C ASN A 128 10.32 -6.54 7.61
N VAL A 129 9.51 -6.50 8.67
CA VAL A 129 8.32 -7.35 8.83
C VAL A 129 7.30 -7.12 7.71
N GLU A 130 7.05 -5.88 7.33
CA GLU A 130 6.06 -5.55 6.30
C GLU A 130 6.52 -6.00 4.91
N VAL A 131 7.83 -5.92 4.62
CA VAL A 131 8.38 -6.44 3.36
C VAL A 131 8.26 -7.97 3.30
N ARG A 132 8.57 -8.67 4.40
CA ARG A 132 8.35 -10.13 4.48
C ARG A 132 6.89 -10.48 4.25
N ARG A 133 5.97 -9.76 4.89
CA ARG A 133 4.53 -9.96 4.71
C ARG A 133 4.12 -9.78 3.25
N CYS A 134 4.56 -8.71 2.58
CA CYS A 134 4.27 -8.49 1.17
C CYS A 134 4.76 -9.65 0.28
N ALA A 135 5.97 -10.14 0.53
CA ALA A 135 6.53 -11.27 -0.21
C ALA A 135 5.80 -12.59 0.05
N ILE A 136 5.40 -12.87 1.29
CA ILE A 136 4.58 -14.04 1.61
C ILE A 136 3.20 -13.94 0.96
N GLU A 137 2.59 -12.75 0.95
CA GLU A 137 1.33 -12.51 0.26
C GLU A 137 1.45 -12.71 -1.26
N HIS A 138 2.55 -12.28 -1.87
CA HIS A 138 2.83 -12.50 -3.30
C HIS A 138 2.95 -14.00 -3.63
N ILE A 139 3.78 -14.75 -2.91
CA ILE A 139 3.94 -16.21 -3.11
C ILE A 139 2.66 -16.96 -2.75
N GLY A 140 1.89 -16.42 -1.80
CA GLY A 140 0.73 -17.03 -1.19
C GLY A 140 1.09 -17.90 0.01
N TRP A 141 0.31 -17.78 1.08
CA TRP A 141 0.54 -18.47 2.34
C TRP A 141 0.66 -19.99 2.23
N ALA A 142 -0.15 -20.63 1.38
CA ALA A 142 -0.09 -22.09 1.21
C ALA A 142 1.26 -22.53 0.65
N SER A 143 1.78 -21.82 -0.36
CA SER A 143 3.07 -22.12 -0.97
C SER A 143 4.23 -21.76 -0.03
N TYR A 144 4.10 -20.66 0.72
CA TYR A 144 5.09 -20.30 1.74
C TYR A 144 5.19 -21.34 2.87
N ILE A 145 4.06 -21.80 3.42
CA ILE A 145 4.03 -22.81 4.49
C ILE A 145 4.72 -24.10 4.04
N ASP A 146 4.42 -24.56 2.83
CA ASP A 146 4.99 -25.77 2.24
C ASP A 146 6.50 -25.64 2.00
N GLN A 147 6.92 -24.59 1.28
CA GLN A 147 8.32 -24.37 0.95
C GLN A 147 9.20 -24.05 2.17
N ALA A 148 8.67 -23.35 3.17
CA ALA A 148 9.37 -23.04 4.41
C ALA A 148 9.32 -24.19 5.43
N GLY A 149 8.55 -25.26 5.15
CA GLY A 149 8.40 -26.40 6.04
C GLY A 149 7.83 -26.03 7.42
N LEU A 150 6.87 -25.09 7.46
CA LEU A 150 6.33 -24.63 8.74
C LEU A 150 5.55 -25.75 9.43
N ARG A 151 5.87 -26.00 10.70
CA ARG A 151 5.19 -27.03 11.50
C ARG A 151 3.82 -26.52 11.95
N LEU A 152 2.77 -27.28 11.62
CA LEU A 152 1.45 -27.07 12.22
C LEU A 152 1.52 -27.39 13.72
N VAL A 153 1.13 -26.43 14.54
CA VAL A 153 1.06 -26.55 16.00
C VAL A 153 -0.30 -27.10 16.38
N ALA A 154 -1.37 -26.48 15.91
CA ALA A 154 -2.74 -26.85 16.19
C ALA A 154 -3.71 -26.24 15.17
N SER A 155 -4.92 -26.80 15.06
CA SER A 155 -6.03 -26.19 14.34
C SER A 155 -7.33 -26.27 15.15
N ALA A 156 -8.24 -25.34 14.86
CA ALA A 156 -9.56 -25.28 15.50
C ALA A 156 -10.59 -24.63 14.56
N PRO A 157 -11.89 -24.98 14.66
CA PRO A 157 -12.94 -24.21 14.00
C PRO A 157 -12.90 -22.74 14.43
N ASP A 158 -13.17 -21.82 13.51
CA ASP A 158 -13.22 -20.38 13.79
C ASP A 158 -14.60 -19.97 14.34
N PRO A 159 -14.76 -19.67 15.64
CA PRO A 159 -16.05 -19.30 16.21
C PRO A 159 -16.61 -18.02 15.57
N GLY A 160 -15.72 -17.06 15.27
CA GLY A 160 -16.09 -15.81 14.63
C GLY A 160 -16.36 -15.93 13.12
N ASN A 161 -16.03 -17.05 12.49
CA ASN A 161 -16.26 -17.27 11.06
C ASN A 161 -16.70 -18.72 10.78
N PRO A 162 -17.97 -19.07 11.10
CA PRO A 162 -18.47 -20.43 10.95
C PRO A 162 -18.20 -21.02 9.56
N GLY A 163 -17.72 -22.27 9.54
CA GLY A 163 -17.29 -22.96 8.31
C GLY A 163 -15.84 -22.69 7.90
N SER A 164 -15.12 -21.84 8.63
CA SER A 164 -13.68 -21.62 8.45
C SER A 164 -12.87 -22.28 9.58
N GLU A 165 -11.60 -22.54 9.31
CA GLU A 165 -10.67 -23.16 10.26
C GLU A 165 -9.50 -22.20 10.55
N LEU A 166 -9.15 -22.08 11.82
CA LEU A 166 -7.93 -21.46 12.30
C LEU A 166 -6.80 -22.49 12.30
N ARG A 167 -5.64 -22.13 11.75
CA ARG A 167 -4.45 -23.01 11.77
C ARG A 167 -3.24 -22.24 12.27
N LEU A 168 -2.59 -22.76 13.30
CA LEU A 168 -1.46 -22.13 13.93
C LEU A 168 -0.17 -22.85 13.55
N TYR A 169 0.82 -22.11 13.03
CA TYR A 169 2.10 -22.66 12.60
C TYR A 169 3.25 -22.01 13.37
N ASP A 170 4.31 -22.78 13.61
CA ASP A 170 5.58 -22.23 14.07
C ASP A 170 6.26 -21.50 12.91
N LEU A 171 6.55 -20.21 13.11
CA LEU A 171 7.18 -19.37 12.09
C LEU A 171 8.67 -19.20 12.37
N ARG A 172 9.02 -18.79 13.59
CA ARG A 172 10.42 -18.58 14.03
C ARG A 172 10.48 -18.54 15.56
N LYS A 173 11.67 -18.35 16.12
CA LYS A 173 11.86 -18.25 17.57
C LYS A 173 10.86 -17.24 18.18
N GLU A 174 10.10 -17.70 19.17
CA GLU A 174 9.11 -16.92 19.92
C GLU A 174 8.01 -16.28 19.06
N THR A 175 7.81 -16.74 17.83
CA THR A 175 6.80 -16.21 16.92
C THR A 175 6.05 -17.35 16.22
N ARG A 176 4.72 -17.30 16.28
CA ARG A 176 3.82 -18.16 15.50
C ARG A 176 3.06 -17.34 14.48
N VAL A 177 2.49 -18.03 13.48
CA VAL A 177 1.56 -17.41 12.54
C VAL A 177 0.23 -18.13 12.59
N LEU A 178 -0.83 -17.35 12.84
CA LEU A 178 -2.20 -17.81 12.80
C LEU A 178 -2.79 -17.56 11.41
N MET A 179 -3.09 -18.62 10.69
CA MET A 179 -3.81 -18.56 9.42
C MET A 179 -5.30 -18.41 9.67
N VAL A 180 -5.88 -17.36 9.11
CA VAL A 180 -7.29 -17.00 9.22
C VAL A 180 -7.92 -16.78 7.85
N VAL A 181 -9.24 -16.93 7.77
CA VAL A 181 -10.05 -16.62 6.59
C VAL A 181 -10.86 -15.37 6.88
N ASN A 182 -10.91 -14.42 5.93
CA ASN A 182 -11.75 -13.25 6.08
C ASN A 182 -13.23 -13.63 6.26
N GLY A 183 -13.94 -12.92 7.14
CA GLY A 183 -15.39 -13.08 7.31
C GLY A 183 -16.16 -12.55 6.09
N SER A 184 -15.68 -11.42 5.57
CA SER A 184 -16.25 -10.73 4.42
C SER A 184 -15.76 -11.34 3.11
N VAL A 185 -16.66 -11.34 2.13
CA VAL A 185 -16.40 -11.79 0.78
C VAL A 185 -15.86 -10.62 -0.02
N GLU A 186 -14.76 -10.83 -0.74
CA GLU A 186 -14.18 -9.83 -1.64
C GLU A 186 -15.12 -9.58 -2.83
N ARG A 187 -14.87 -8.52 -3.60
CA ARG A 187 -15.72 -8.17 -4.77
C ARG A 187 -15.82 -9.30 -5.81
N ASP A 188 -14.83 -10.18 -5.86
CA ASP A 188 -14.77 -11.34 -6.75
C ASP A 188 -15.47 -12.60 -6.20
N GLY A 189 -16.11 -12.53 -5.04
CA GLY A 189 -16.79 -13.65 -4.42
C GLY A 189 -15.89 -14.57 -3.58
N ARG A 190 -14.58 -14.33 -3.52
CA ARG A 190 -13.63 -15.17 -2.77
C ARG A 190 -13.44 -14.63 -1.35
N ARG A 191 -13.03 -15.52 -0.45
CA ARG A 191 -12.54 -15.14 0.88
C ARG A 191 -11.03 -15.21 0.90
N ARG A 192 -10.37 -14.10 1.22
CA ARG A 192 -8.92 -14.04 1.32
C ARG A 192 -8.44 -14.73 2.60
N ARG A 193 -7.30 -15.41 2.50
CA ARG A 193 -6.58 -16.01 3.63
C ARG A 193 -5.45 -15.10 4.06
N TYR A 194 -5.29 -14.91 5.36
CA TYR A 194 -4.26 -14.06 5.94
C TYR A 194 -3.50 -14.81 7.02
N GLY A 195 -2.22 -14.48 7.21
CA GLY A 195 -1.43 -14.90 8.35
C GLY A 195 -1.23 -13.74 9.31
N LEU A 196 -1.64 -13.93 10.56
CA LEU A 196 -1.45 -12.97 11.64
C LEU A 196 -0.29 -13.44 12.51
N THR A 197 0.69 -12.57 12.73
CA THR A 197 1.84 -12.89 13.59
C THR A 197 1.43 -12.80 15.05
N VAL A 198 1.67 -13.85 15.83
CA VAL A 198 1.29 -13.96 17.26
C VAL A 198 2.47 -14.46 18.11
N PRO A 199 2.47 -14.20 19.44
CA PRO A 199 3.51 -14.70 20.33
C PRO A 199 3.67 -16.23 20.29
N GLY A 200 4.92 -16.69 20.33
CA GLY A 200 5.26 -18.10 20.20
C GLY A 200 4.90 -19.00 21.39
N PHE A 201 4.46 -18.44 22.52
CA PHE A 201 4.00 -19.23 23.66
C PHE A 201 2.53 -19.71 23.50
N LEU A 202 1.77 -19.16 22.55
CA LEU A 202 0.35 -19.49 22.36
C LEU A 202 0.19 -20.79 21.60
N GLU A 203 -0.24 -21.87 22.23
CA GLU A 203 -0.38 -23.20 21.60
C GLU A 203 -1.76 -23.46 21.02
N ASP A 204 -2.76 -22.70 21.44
CA ASP A 204 -4.15 -22.81 21.01
C ASP A 204 -4.50 -21.77 19.93
N PRO A 205 -5.03 -22.16 18.76
CA PRO A 205 -5.47 -21.23 17.72
C PRO A 205 -6.57 -20.27 18.17
N ILE A 206 -7.45 -20.69 19.09
CA ILE A 206 -8.52 -19.83 19.63
C ILE A 206 -7.94 -18.74 20.51
N ALA A 207 -7.02 -19.09 21.43
CA ALA A 207 -6.26 -18.13 22.21
C ALA A 207 -5.44 -17.17 21.33
N ALA A 208 -4.81 -17.69 20.27
CA ALA A 208 -4.08 -16.88 19.29
C ALA A 208 -4.99 -15.88 18.58
N ALA A 209 -6.18 -16.31 18.15
CA ALA A 209 -7.16 -15.43 17.54
C ALA A 209 -7.62 -14.36 18.53
N GLY A 210 -8.01 -14.75 19.75
CA GLY A 210 -8.39 -13.82 20.82
C GLY A 210 -7.33 -12.75 21.09
N TRP A 211 -6.05 -13.16 21.17
CA TRP A 211 -4.93 -12.24 21.38
C TRP A 211 -4.85 -11.14 20.32
N THR A 212 -5.13 -11.45 19.05
CA THR A 212 -5.12 -10.44 17.96
C THR A 212 -6.20 -9.35 18.11
N TYR A 213 -7.24 -9.62 18.91
CA TYR A 213 -8.31 -8.68 19.23
C TYR A 213 -8.21 -8.12 20.66
N GLY A 214 -7.17 -8.48 21.43
CA GLY A 214 -7.07 -8.12 22.84
C GLY A 214 -8.08 -8.84 23.74
N LEU A 215 -8.54 -10.02 23.35
CA LEU A 215 -9.53 -10.85 24.06
C LEU A 215 -8.88 -12.11 24.64
N SER A 216 -9.48 -12.67 25.69
CA SER A 216 -9.18 -14.03 26.14
C SER A 216 -9.73 -15.08 25.17
N ALA A 217 -9.25 -16.31 25.24
CA ALA A 217 -9.77 -17.42 24.45
C ALA A 217 -11.27 -17.67 24.73
N GLU A 218 -11.69 -17.53 25.99
CA GLU A 218 -13.08 -17.68 26.44
C GLU A 218 -13.97 -16.58 25.86
N GLN A 219 -13.51 -15.33 25.86
CA GLN A 219 -14.26 -14.23 25.26
C GLN A 219 -14.38 -14.41 23.74
N TYR A 220 -13.29 -14.85 23.12
CA TYR A 220 -13.23 -15.07 21.69
C TYR A 220 -14.14 -16.23 21.23
N SER A 221 -14.22 -17.31 22.01
CA SER A 221 -15.05 -18.48 21.68
C SER A 221 -16.54 -18.20 21.70
N LEU A 222 -16.97 -17.12 22.38
CA LEU A 222 -18.36 -16.68 22.44
C LEU A 222 -18.77 -15.80 21.25
N LEU A 223 -17.85 -15.47 20.33
CA LEU A 223 -18.18 -14.73 19.12
C LEU A 223 -19.06 -15.59 18.20
N LEU A 224 -20.20 -15.04 17.79
CA LEU A 224 -21.13 -15.71 16.86
C LEU A 224 -20.85 -15.37 15.39
N ARG A 225 -20.30 -14.19 15.11
CA ARG A 225 -19.92 -13.74 13.76
C ARG A 225 -19.07 -12.47 13.83
N ARG A 226 -17.99 -12.40 13.04
CA ARG A 226 -17.25 -11.17 12.75
C ARG A 226 -18.06 -10.36 11.72
N THR A 227 -18.30 -9.07 11.99
CA THR A 227 -18.76 -8.09 10.98
C THR A 227 -17.59 -7.58 10.18
#